data_AF-M2C1Z8-F1
#
_entry.id   AF-M2C1Z8-F1
#
_cell.length_a   1.000
_cell.length_b   1.000
_cell.length_c   1.000
_cell.angle_alpha   90.00
_cell.angle_beta   90.00
_cell.angle_gamma   90.00
#
_symmetry.space_group_name_H-M   'P 1'
#
loop_
_entity.id
_entity.type
_entity.pdbx_description
1 polymer ?
#
loop_
_entity_poly.entity_id
_entity_poly.type
_entity_poly.pdbx_seq_one_letter_code
_entity_poly.pdbx_strand_id
1 'polypeptide(L)'
;MKNKSILVHLSFLLMVVLFLSCTKAQAEQKLPIGGNGMIKEIYLAGGCFWGVEGYFRQIPGVKETDTGYANGKGDSANYKGLHHSDHAETVKIVYDASKVSLQELLAHYFRIIDPTSLNKQGNDAGRQYRTGIYYVDDSMVKEIQSFVKFMQKKYSRPIVVEVERLRHFILAEDYHQDYLQKNPGGYCHIDLTLALKPLYDESKFKIPSKEELKKSLKPIQFSVTQEKATERPFTSEYDKFDAEGIYVDITTGKPLFSSLNKYDAGCGWPSFTKAITTQALQYLEDKSHGMTRTEVISKTGGAHLGHVFDDGPADAGGLRYCINGAALRFIPYDKMEKEGYGDYLPYVKPAGNF
;
A
#
# COMPACT_ATOMS: atom_id res chain seq x y z
N MET A 1 30.27 74.80 -35.77
CA MET A 1 29.48 74.14 -36.84
C MET A 1 29.99 72.72 -37.03
N LYS A 2 29.08 71.73 -36.91
CA LYS A 2 29.17 70.31 -37.32
C LYS A 2 30.40 69.50 -36.83
N ASN A 3 30.18 68.59 -35.87
CA ASN A 3 30.21 67.17 -36.19
C ASN A 3 29.65 66.27 -35.08
N LYS A 4 28.92 65.27 -35.54
CA LYS A 4 28.22 64.20 -34.80
C LYS A 4 29.21 63.16 -34.31
N SER A 5 28.88 62.50 -33.19
CA SER A 5 29.03 61.06 -32.89
C SER A 5 29.00 60.87 -31.38
N ILE A 6 28.48 59.80 -30.77
CA ILE A 6 27.62 58.68 -31.16
C ILE A 6 27.03 58.24 -29.80
N LEU A 7 25.75 57.91 -29.83
CA LEU A 7 24.96 57.37 -28.73
C LEU A 7 25.42 55.95 -28.38
N VAL A 8 25.81 55.68 -27.13
CA VAL A 8 25.87 54.32 -26.57
C VAL A 8 25.18 54.35 -25.21
N HIS A 9 23.86 54.21 -25.22
CA HIS A 9 23.11 53.86 -24.02
C HIS A 9 23.16 52.34 -23.85
N LEU A 10 23.93 51.92 -22.85
CA LEU A 10 24.04 50.54 -22.38
C LEU A 10 22.72 50.12 -21.73
N SER A 11 21.76 49.66 -22.54
CA SER A 11 20.52 49.06 -22.05
C SER A 11 20.78 47.57 -21.81
N PHE A 12 21.18 47.23 -20.59
CA PHE A 12 21.32 45.85 -20.13
C PHE A 12 19.90 45.29 -19.89
N LEU A 13 19.28 44.77 -20.96
CA LEU A 13 18.01 44.07 -20.87
C LEU A 13 18.28 42.68 -20.28
N LEU A 14 18.19 42.59 -18.96
CA LEU A 14 18.23 41.34 -18.21
C LEU A 14 16.96 40.55 -18.53
N MET A 15 17.03 39.69 -19.55
CA MET A 15 15.96 38.77 -19.91
C MET A 15 15.89 37.67 -18.84
N VAL A 16 15.09 37.92 -17.81
CA VAL A 16 14.73 36.92 -16.80
C VAL A 16 13.84 35.87 -17.48
N VAL A 17 14.46 34.78 -17.95
CA VAL A 17 13.73 33.57 -18.34
C VAL A 17 13.26 32.90 -17.05
N LEU A 18 12.06 33.24 -16.61
CA LEU A 18 11.32 32.48 -15.61
C LEU A 18 10.98 31.11 -16.21
N PHE A 19 11.91 30.15 -16.06
CA PHE A 19 11.55 28.74 -16.12
C PHE A 19 10.64 28.45 -14.92
N LEU A 20 9.33 28.67 -15.11
CA LEU A 20 8.29 28.06 -14.31
C LEU A 20 8.36 26.55 -14.58
N SER A 21 9.27 25.91 -13.86
CA SER A 21 9.27 24.48 -13.66
C SER A 21 7.98 24.16 -12.91
N CYS A 22 6.97 23.75 -13.68
CA CYS A 22 5.74 23.17 -13.17
C CYS A 22 6.10 21.81 -12.57
N THR A 23 6.69 21.84 -11.38
CA THR A 23 6.75 20.67 -10.53
C THR A 23 5.31 20.44 -10.09
N LYS A 24 4.65 19.44 -10.69
CA LYS A 24 3.45 18.86 -10.08
C LYS A 24 3.87 18.39 -8.70
N ALA A 25 3.60 19.19 -7.68
CA ALA A 25 3.65 18.74 -6.31
C ALA A 25 2.74 17.52 -6.23
N GLN A 26 3.36 16.35 -6.05
CA GLN A 26 2.65 15.11 -5.90
C GLN A 26 1.88 15.25 -4.59
N ALA A 27 0.56 15.45 -4.69
CA ALA A 27 -0.29 15.61 -3.51
C ALA A 27 -0.07 14.39 -2.61
N GLU A 28 0.49 14.61 -1.42
CA GLU A 28 0.54 13.59 -0.38
C GLU A 28 -0.87 13.05 -0.21
N GLN A 29 -1.04 11.73 -0.34
CA GLN A 29 -2.31 11.09 -0.01
C GLN A 29 -2.59 11.29 1.48
N LYS A 30 -3.35 12.33 1.81
CA LYS A 30 -3.92 12.47 3.15
C LYS A 30 -5.03 11.43 3.28
N LEU A 31 -4.65 10.29 3.83
CA LEU A 31 -5.60 9.29 4.35
C LEU A 31 -6.59 9.99 5.29
N PRO A 32 -7.86 9.53 5.37
CA PRO A 32 -8.85 10.15 6.24
C PRO A 32 -8.32 10.26 7.67
N ILE A 33 -8.54 11.45 8.25
CA ILE A 33 -8.21 11.78 9.64
C ILE A 33 -9.43 11.40 10.47
N GLY A 34 -9.29 10.38 11.32
CA GLY A 34 -10.38 9.80 12.11
C GLY A 34 -10.14 8.31 12.33
N GLY A 35 -10.59 7.78 13.48
CA GLY A 35 -10.42 6.38 13.86
C GLY A 35 -9.36 6.09 14.92
N ASN A 36 -9.63 5.13 15.80
CA ASN A 36 -8.67 4.60 16.77
C ASN A 36 -7.76 3.61 16.03
N GLY A 37 -6.66 4.11 15.44
CA GLY A 37 -5.75 3.30 14.62
C GLY A 37 -5.36 1.97 15.30
N MET A 38 -5.35 0.89 14.54
CA MET A 38 -5.01 -0.44 15.03
C MET A 38 -3.51 -0.67 14.87
N ILE A 39 -2.73 -0.22 15.85
CA ILE A 39 -1.27 -0.31 15.78
C ILE A 39 -0.82 -1.75 16.01
N LYS A 40 -0.10 -2.29 15.03
CA LYS A 40 0.54 -3.60 15.08
C LYS A 40 2.00 -3.48 14.64
N GLU A 41 2.80 -4.50 14.92
CA GLU A 41 4.19 -4.55 14.50
C GLU A 41 4.58 -5.90 13.90
N ILE A 42 5.51 -5.88 12.95
CA ILE A 42 6.10 -7.05 12.30
C ILE A 42 7.58 -6.78 12.05
N TYR A 43 8.41 -7.82 12.03
CA TYR A 43 9.85 -7.72 11.85
C TYR A 43 10.27 -8.48 10.60
N LEU A 44 10.91 -7.80 9.65
CA LEU A 44 11.24 -8.36 8.34
C LEU A 44 12.75 -8.28 8.09
N ALA A 45 13.38 -9.44 7.90
CA ALA A 45 14.76 -9.56 7.43
C ALA A 45 14.77 -9.85 5.93
N GLY A 46 15.46 -9.03 5.15
CA GLY A 46 15.38 -9.07 3.69
C GLY A 46 16.67 -8.69 2.98
N GLY A 47 17.83 -8.96 3.61
CA GLY A 47 19.13 -8.47 3.15
C GLY A 47 19.54 -7.20 3.90
N CYS A 48 20.36 -6.36 3.25
CA CYS A 48 20.80 -5.07 3.82
C CYS A 48 19.59 -4.23 4.26
N PHE A 49 19.47 -3.95 5.56
CA PHE A 49 18.26 -3.32 6.12
C PHE A 49 18.07 -1.86 5.67
N TRP A 50 19.11 -1.19 5.13
CA TRP A 50 19.01 0.18 4.61
C TRP A 50 17.97 0.30 3.50
N GLY A 51 18.01 -0.64 2.55
CA GLY A 51 17.05 -0.66 1.44
C GLY A 51 15.66 -1.09 1.89
N VAL A 52 15.58 -2.02 2.84
CA VAL A 52 14.30 -2.51 3.38
C VAL A 52 13.58 -1.38 4.13
N GLU A 53 14.26 -0.68 5.03
CA GLU A 53 13.73 0.49 5.75
C GLU A 53 13.34 1.60 4.77
N GLY A 54 14.26 1.95 3.85
CA GLY A 54 14.03 2.94 2.80
C GLY A 54 12.80 2.65 1.94
N TYR A 55 12.49 1.37 1.71
CA TYR A 55 11.30 0.94 0.98
C TYR A 55 10.03 1.05 1.84
N PHE A 56 10.02 0.40 3.01
CA PHE A 56 8.81 0.29 3.84
C PHE A 56 8.35 1.63 4.43
N ARG A 57 9.27 2.56 4.73
CA ARG A 57 8.92 3.90 5.22
C ARG A 57 8.06 4.72 4.24
N GLN A 58 8.02 4.33 2.96
CA GLN A 58 7.21 5.01 1.92
C GLN A 58 5.79 4.44 1.81
N ILE A 59 5.48 3.32 2.46
CA ILE A 59 4.20 2.62 2.31
C ILE A 59 3.16 3.30 3.21
N PRO A 60 2.01 3.77 2.66
CA PRO A 60 0.97 4.38 3.48
C PRO A 60 0.47 3.45 4.59
N GLY A 61 0.33 3.97 5.81
CA GLY A 61 -0.09 3.19 6.97
C GLY A 61 1.07 2.65 7.82
N VAL A 62 2.30 2.61 7.29
CA VAL A 62 3.51 2.48 8.12
C VAL A 62 3.69 3.76 8.94
N LYS A 63 3.98 3.60 10.22
CA LYS A 63 4.08 4.69 11.21
C LYS A 63 5.52 4.93 11.65
N GLU A 64 6.26 3.85 11.85
CA GLU A 64 7.62 3.85 12.35
C GLU A 64 8.36 2.65 11.77
N THR A 65 9.64 2.85 11.48
CA THR A 65 10.56 1.81 11.04
C THR A 65 11.86 1.95 11.81
N ASP A 66 12.36 0.84 12.34
CA ASP A 66 13.66 0.80 13.01
C ASP A 66 14.51 -0.34 12.44
N THR A 67 15.79 -0.09 12.25
CA THR A 67 16.77 -1.10 11.82
C THR A 67 17.43 -1.78 13.03
N GLY A 68 17.70 -3.07 12.93
CA GLY A 68 18.29 -3.82 14.03
C GLY A 68 18.69 -5.25 13.67
N TYR A 69 19.09 -5.99 14.71
CA TYR A 69 19.65 -7.33 14.61
C TYR A 69 18.77 -8.34 15.38
N ALA A 70 18.14 -9.26 14.67
CA ALA A 70 17.17 -10.20 15.26
C ALA A 70 17.67 -11.65 15.31
N ASN A 71 17.16 -12.41 16.28
CA ASN A 71 17.20 -13.87 16.31
C ASN A 71 18.59 -14.53 16.15
N GLY A 72 19.66 -13.87 16.59
CA GLY A 72 20.98 -14.49 16.70
C GLY A 72 21.21 -15.19 18.04
N LYS A 73 22.49 -15.38 18.36
CA LYS A 73 23.01 -16.00 19.57
C LYS A 73 23.34 -14.90 20.59
N GLY A 74 22.73 -15.02 21.77
CA GLY A 74 22.91 -14.07 22.86
C GLY A 74 22.01 -12.83 22.74
N ASP A 75 22.19 -11.92 23.70
CA ASP A 75 21.28 -10.77 23.91
C ASP A 75 21.94 -9.43 23.53
N SER A 76 23.14 -9.46 22.94
CA SER A 76 23.85 -8.27 22.47
C SER A 76 24.46 -8.50 21.08
N ALA A 77 24.36 -7.47 20.24
CA ALA A 77 24.87 -7.45 18.88
C ALA A 77 25.25 -6.01 18.53
N ASN A 78 26.27 -5.86 17.70
CA ASN A 78 26.66 -4.62 17.06
C ASN A 78 27.18 -4.95 15.67
N TYR A 79 27.29 -3.95 14.81
CA TYR A 79 27.68 -4.19 13.42
C TYR A 79 29.03 -4.91 13.28
N LYS A 80 30.00 -4.59 14.15
CA LYS A 80 31.36 -5.20 14.13
C LYS A 80 31.35 -6.69 14.49
N GLY A 81 30.41 -7.12 15.34
CA GLY A 81 30.29 -8.50 15.83
C GLY A 81 29.26 -9.35 15.09
N LEU A 82 28.52 -8.78 14.13
CA LEU A 82 27.31 -9.40 13.57
C LEU A 82 27.55 -10.78 12.94
N HIS A 83 28.68 -10.98 12.28
CA HIS A 83 29.05 -12.27 11.70
C HIS A 83 29.25 -13.39 12.74
N HIS A 84 29.56 -13.05 13.99
CA HIS A 84 29.79 -14.02 15.05
C HIS A 84 28.51 -14.31 15.85
N SER A 85 27.65 -13.30 15.99
CA SER A 85 26.42 -13.41 16.77
C SER A 85 25.26 -14.02 15.97
N ASP A 86 25.37 -14.23 14.65
CA ASP A 86 24.36 -14.90 13.80
C ASP A 86 22.98 -14.20 13.78
N HIS A 87 22.91 -12.93 14.19
CA HIS A 87 21.67 -12.15 14.06
C HIS A 87 21.42 -11.83 12.58
N ALA A 88 20.14 -11.74 12.21
CA ALA A 88 19.70 -11.22 10.92
C ALA A 88 19.56 -9.70 10.97
N GLU A 89 20.04 -9.02 9.94
CA GLU A 89 19.65 -7.65 9.62
C GLU A 89 18.14 -7.60 9.39
N THR A 90 17.44 -6.84 10.22
CA THR A 90 15.98 -6.86 10.35
C THR A 90 15.44 -5.46 10.51
N VAL A 91 14.29 -5.19 9.88
CA VAL A 91 13.54 -3.94 10.05
C VAL A 91 12.29 -4.22 10.87
N LYS A 92 12.15 -3.53 12.00
CA LYS A 92 10.88 -3.42 12.74
C LYS A 92 9.97 -2.48 11.97
N ILE A 93 8.73 -2.90 11.74
CA ILE A 93 7.71 -2.11 11.05
C ILE A 93 6.51 -1.98 11.97
N VAL A 94 6.27 -0.77 12.46
CA VAL A 94 5.03 -0.41 13.17
C VAL A 94 4.06 0.16 12.17
N TYR A 95 2.85 -0.37 12.11
CA TYR A 95 1.86 0.00 11.11
C TYR A 95 0.44 0.05 11.69
N ASP A 96 -0.41 0.82 11.03
CA ASP A 96 -1.83 0.92 11.32
C ASP A 96 -2.61 -0.06 10.45
N ALA A 97 -3.08 -1.15 11.05
CA ALA A 97 -3.78 -2.25 10.38
C ALA A 97 -5.13 -1.81 9.77
N SER A 98 -5.69 -0.67 10.20
CA SER A 98 -6.87 -0.07 9.56
C SER A 98 -6.55 0.51 8.17
N LYS A 99 -5.27 0.75 7.86
CA LYS A 99 -4.80 1.38 6.63
C LYS A 99 -4.09 0.40 5.71
N VAL A 100 -3.08 -0.31 6.23
CA VAL A 100 -2.31 -1.31 5.50
C VAL A 100 -2.44 -2.67 6.20
N SER A 101 -2.75 -3.71 5.43
CA SER A 101 -2.91 -5.06 5.98
C SER A 101 -1.57 -5.79 6.08
N LEU A 102 -1.50 -6.81 6.94
CA LEU A 102 -0.34 -7.70 6.98
C LEU A 102 -0.09 -8.35 5.60
N GLN A 103 -1.15 -8.72 4.87
CA GLN A 103 -1.07 -9.29 3.52
C GLN A 103 -0.40 -8.33 2.53
N GLU A 104 -0.69 -7.03 2.61
CA GLU A 104 -0.04 -6.03 1.77
C GLU A 104 1.44 -5.83 2.14
N LEU A 105 1.77 -5.79 3.44
CA LEU A 105 3.17 -5.72 3.88
C LEU A 105 3.97 -6.94 3.42
N LEU A 106 3.39 -8.15 3.52
CA LEU A 106 4.03 -9.37 3.03
C LEU A 106 4.14 -9.39 1.50
N ALA A 107 3.14 -8.91 0.76
CA ALA A 107 3.24 -8.75 -0.69
C ALA A 107 4.38 -7.80 -1.08
N HIS A 108 4.52 -6.68 -0.37
CA HIS A 108 5.63 -5.75 -0.52
C HIS A 108 6.99 -6.39 -0.19
N TYR A 109 7.07 -7.16 0.90
CA TYR A 109 8.27 -7.90 1.29
C TYR A 109 8.72 -8.87 0.20
N PHE A 110 7.81 -9.73 -0.28
CA PHE A 110 8.10 -10.71 -1.33
C PHE A 110 8.40 -10.08 -2.70
N ARG A 111 8.02 -8.81 -2.91
CA ARG A 111 8.37 -8.06 -4.13
C ARG A 111 9.84 -7.63 -4.17
N ILE A 112 10.44 -7.36 -3.01
CA ILE A 112 11.77 -6.73 -2.92
C ILE A 112 12.90 -7.70 -2.56
N ILE A 113 12.58 -8.97 -2.29
CA ILE A 113 13.56 -10.02 -1.99
C ILE A 113 13.56 -11.11 -3.07
N ASP A 114 14.64 -11.89 -3.14
CA ASP A 114 14.60 -13.24 -3.70
C ASP A 114 14.25 -14.25 -2.59
N PRO A 115 13.02 -14.80 -2.54
CA PRO A 115 12.61 -15.69 -1.47
C PRO A 115 13.22 -17.10 -1.57
N THR A 116 13.94 -17.40 -2.65
CA THR A 116 14.58 -18.70 -2.91
C THR A 116 16.09 -18.69 -2.69
N SER A 117 16.65 -17.51 -2.39
CA SER A 117 18.07 -17.30 -2.13
C SER A 117 18.40 -17.50 -0.65
N LEU A 118 19.23 -18.50 -0.37
CA LEU A 118 19.66 -18.83 0.99
C LEU A 118 20.84 -17.94 1.41
N ASN A 119 20.66 -17.19 2.51
CA ASN A 119 21.71 -16.37 3.13
C ASN A 119 22.39 -15.35 2.18
N LYS A 120 21.65 -14.82 1.21
CA LYS A 120 22.14 -13.82 0.27
C LYS A 120 20.99 -13.00 -0.33
N GLN A 121 21.16 -11.68 -0.43
CA GLN A 121 20.27 -10.79 -1.19
C GLN A 121 21.12 -9.80 -2.01
N GLY A 122 20.86 -9.71 -3.31
CA GLY A 122 21.72 -8.93 -4.21
C GLY A 122 23.19 -9.38 -4.13
N ASN A 123 24.10 -8.45 -3.84
CA ASN A 123 25.52 -8.74 -3.65
C ASN A 123 25.89 -9.08 -2.20
N ASP A 124 24.97 -8.92 -1.26
CA ASP A 124 25.21 -9.09 0.18
C ASP A 124 25.03 -10.56 0.56
N ALA A 125 26.12 -11.23 0.93
CA ALA A 125 26.14 -12.65 1.28
C ALA A 125 26.53 -12.87 2.75
N GLY A 126 25.83 -13.78 3.42
CA GLY A 126 26.04 -14.10 4.83
C GLY A 126 24.73 -14.38 5.56
N ARG A 127 24.83 -15.08 6.70
CA ARG A 127 23.67 -15.41 7.55
C ARG A 127 22.93 -14.18 8.07
N GLN A 128 23.62 -13.06 8.22
CA GLN A 128 23.02 -11.79 8.58
C GLN A 128 22.09 -11.22 7.50
N TYR A 129 22.23 -11.66 6.25
CA TYR A 129 21.38 -11.26 5.12
C TYR A 129 20.34 -12.33 4.75
N ARG A 130 20.09 -13.30 5.64
CA ARG A 130 19.03 -14.28 5.43
C ARG A 130 17.67 -13.62 5.41
N THR A 131 16.75 -14.20 4.66
CA THR A 131 15.36 -13.76 4.61
C THR A 131 14.56 -14.39 5.75
N GLY A 132 13.84 -13.58 6.51
CA GLY A 132 13.01 -14.04 7.62
C GLY A 132 11.85 -13.11 7.94
N ILE A 133 10.76 -13.69 8.45
CA ILE A 133 9.59 -12.99 8.96
C ILE A 133 9.46 -13.35 10.44
N TYR A 134 9.63 -12.37 11.32
CA TYR A 134 9.56 -12.58 12.76
C TYR A 134 8.35 -11.88 13.36
N TYR A 135 7.57 -12.64 14.13
CA TYR A 135 6.34 -12.16 14.77
C TYR A 135 6.50 -12.10 16.29
N VAL A 136 5.84 -11.12 16.90
CA VAL A 136 5.68 -11.00 18.37
C VAL A 136 4.29 -11.45 18.83
N ASP A 137 3.30 -11.33 17.94
CA ASP A 137 1.90 -11.67 18.15
C ASP A 137 1.59 -13.02 17.48
N ASP A 138 1.26 -14.02 18.29
CA ASP A 138 0.96 -15.38 17.83
C ASP A 138 -0.30 -15.44 16.95
N SER A 139 -1.18 -14.44 17.01
CA SER A 139 -2.35 -14.36 16.14
C SER A 139 -1.99 -14.26 14.66
N MET A 140 -0.81 -13.73 14.33
CA MET A 140 -0.34 -13.53 12.95
C MET A 140 0.19 -14.81 12.30
N VAL A 141 0.54 -15.85 13.07
CA VAL A 141 1.29 -17.01 12.59
C VAL A 141 0.59 -17.72 11.43
N LYS A 142 -0.72 -17.95 11.57
CA LYS A 142 -1.51 -18.62 10.53
C LYS A 142 -1.56 -17.79 9.24
N GLU A 143 -1.68 -16.48 9.35
CA GLU A 143 -1.71 -15.57 8.21
C GLU A 143 -0.36 -15.54 7.49
N ILE A 144 0.75 -15.45 8.23
CA ILE A 144 2.10 -15.45 7.67
C ILE A 144 2.38 -16.77 6.95
N GLN A 145 2.13 -17.90 7.61
CA GLN A 145 2.37 -19.24 7.02
C GLN A 145 1.49 -19.49 5.79
N SER A 146 0.23 -19.08 5.85
CA SER A 146 -0.70 -19.10 4.72
C SER A 146 -0.17 -18.27 3.55
N PHE A 147 0.33 -17.06 3.81
CA PHE A 147 0.91 -16.20 2.78
C PHE A 147 2.19 -16.78 2.17
N VAL A 148 3.07 -17.39 2.97
CA VAL A 148 4.27 -18.07 2.44
C VAL A 148 3.88 -19.24 1.54
N LYS A 149 2.88 -20.05 1.91
CA LYS A 149 2.34 -21.13 1.06
C LYS A 149 1.73 -20.58 -0.23
N PHE A 150 0.99 -19.48 -0.14
CA PHE A 150 0.47 -18.78 -1.31
C PHE A 150 1.58 -18.33 -2.25
N MET A 151 2.65 -17.73 -1.72
CA MET A 151 3.79 -17.30 -2.52
C MET A 151 4.56 -18.47 -3.14
N GLN A 152 4.66 -19.61 -2.45
CA GLN A 152 5.35 -20.80 -2.97
C GLN A 152 4.79 -21.25 -4.32
N LYS A 153 3.48 -21.06 -4.59
CA LYS A 153 2.87 -21.40 -5.88
C LYS A 153 3.48 -20.66 -7.08
N LYS A 154 4.11 -19.51 -6.82
CA LYS A 154 4.74 -18.68 -7.86
C LYS A 154 6.20 -19.04 -8.12
N TYR A 155 6.78 -19.96 -7.35
CA TYR A 155 8.19 -20.34 -7.43
C TYR A 155 8.35 -21.86 -7.53
N SER A 156 9.12 -22.32 -8.52
CA SER A 156 9.48 -23.74 -8.63
C SER A 156 10.53 -24.16 -7.61
N ARG A 157 11.42 -23.24 -7.23
CA ARG A 157 12.38 -23.46 -6.14
C ARG A 157 11.70 -23.27 -4.78
N PRO A 158 12.09 -24.04 -3.76
CA PRO A 158 11.53 -23.88 -2.42
C PRO A 158 11.88 -22.49 -1.87
N ILE A 159 10.89 -21.84 -1.29
CA ILE A 159 11.09 -20.63 -0.50
C ILE A 159 11.89 -20.99 0.76
N VAL A 160 12.93 -20.21 1.03
CA VAL A 160 13.83 -20.39 2.17
C VAL A 160 13.68 -19.29 3.23
N VAL A 161 12.64 -18.45 3.10
CA VAL A 161 12.25 -17.45 4.09
C VAL A 161 11.85 -18.16 5.38
N GLU A 162 12.58 -17.92 6.46
CA GLU A 162 12.24 -18.49 7.78
C GLU A 162 11.07 -17.73 8.42
N VAL A 163 10.20 -18.45 9.13
CA VAL A 163 9.08 -17.87 9.89
C VAL A 163 9.22 -18.33 11.32
N GLU A 164 9.67 -17.44 12.19
CA GLU A 164 9.95 -17.74 13.60
C GLU A 164 9.36 -16.68 14.51
N ARG A 165 9.11 -17.05 15.77
CA ARG A 165 8.82 -16.06 16.80
C ARG A 165 10.06 -15.17 16.99
N LEU A 166 9.85 -13.86 17.13
CA LEU A 166 10.93 -12.96 17.50
C LEU A 166 11.42 -13.31 18.92
N ARG A 167 12.71 -13.62 19.06
CA ARG A 167 13.34 -13.88 20.35
C ARG A 167 13.87 -12.58 20.96
N HIS A 168 14.74 -11.90 20.23
CA HIS A 168 15.32 -10.62 20.60
C HIS A 168 15.47 -9.75 19.36
N PHE A 169 15.31 -8.44 19.52
CA PHE A 169 15.60 -7.42 18.51
C PHE A 169 16.50 -6.37 19.15
N ILE A 170 17.72 -6.25 18.62
CA ILE A 170 18.72 -5.33 19.13
C ILE A 170 18.80 -4.17 18.17
N LEU A 171 18.41 -2.98 18.64
CA LEU A 171 18.42 -1.77 17.82
C LEU A 171 19.82 -1.51 17.27
N ALA A 172 19.91 -1.25 15.97
CA ALA A 172 21.17 -0.87 15.35
C ALA A 172 21.58 0.56 15.76
N GLU A 173 22.87 0.87 15.61
CA GLU A 173 23.43 2.16 15.95
C GLU A 173 22.77 3.31 15.14
N ASP A 174 22.76 4.54 15.68
CA ASP A 174 22.08 5.69 15.05
C ASP A 174 22.51 6.00 13.61
N TYR A 175 23.73 5.64 13.23
CA TYR A 175 24.21 5.84 11.86
C TYR A 175 23.53 4.91 10.85
N HIS A 176 22.94 3.81 11.31
CA HIS A 176 22.19 2.85 10.51
C HIS A 176 20.71 3.20 10.37
N GLN A 177 20.13 3.89 11.36
CA GLN A 177 18.73 4.33 11.33
C GLN A 177 18.52 5.38 10.23
N ASP A 178 17.47 5.27 9.43
CA ASP A 178 17.18 6.18 8.31
C ASP A 178 18.41 6.41 7.39
N TYR A 179 19.24 5.38 7.18
CA TYR A 179 20.55 5.53 6.54
C TYR A 179 20.47 6.20 5.16
N LEU A 180 19.52 5.79 4.31
CA LEU A 180 19.34 6.32 2.96
C LEU A 180 18.68 7.71 2.93
N GLN A 181 18.05 8.14 4.03
CA GLN A 181 17.62 9.53 4.17
C GLN A 181 18.79 10.45 4.51
N LYS A 182 19.69 9.98 5.38
CA LYS A 182 20.93 10.69 5.74
C LYS A 182 21.93 10.68 4.58
N ASN A 183 21.95 9.61 3.79
CA ASN A 183 22.90 9.37 2.71
C ASN A 183 22.17 8.96 1.42
N PRO A 184 21.61 9.91 0.64
CA PRO A 184 20.81 9.60 -0.55
C PRO A 184 21.56 8.85 -1.66
N GLY A 185 22.89 8.96 -1.72
CA GLY A 185 23.76 8.19 -2.62
C GLY A 185 24.31 6.90 -2.02
N GLY A 186 23.80 6.49 -0.86
CA GLY A 186 24.22 5.27 -0.16
C GLY A 186 23.89 3.99 -0.94
N TYR A 187 24.55 2.90 -0.56
CA TYR A 187 24.31 1.60 -1.17
C TYR A 187 22.87 1.12 -0.93
N CYS A 188 22.20 0.67 -2.00
CA CYS A 188 20.89 0.05 -1.93
C CYS A 188 20.72 -0.93 -3.10
N HIS A 189 20.51 -2.21 -2.81
CA HIS A 189 20.25 -3.22 -3.84
C HIS A 189 18.77 -3.25 -4.28
N ILE A 190 17.88 -2.60 -3.52
CA ILE A 190 16.44 -2.49 -3.80
C ILE A 190 16.17 -1.22 -4.62
N ASP A 191 15.37 -1.32 -5.69
CA ASP A 191 14.81 -0.14 -6.36
C ASP A 191 13.73 0.49 -5.45
N LEU A 192 14.12 1.54 -4.70
CA LEU A 192 13.20 2.24 -3.79
C LEU A 192 12.00 2.87 -4.49
N THR A 193 12.08 3.14 -5.80
CA THR A 193 10.96 3.70 -6.57
C THR A 193 9.82 2.71 -6.72
N LEU A 194 10.06 1.41 -6.51
CA LEU A 194 9.02 0.39 -6.54
C LEU A 194 7.95 0.62 -5.47
N ALA A 195 8.25 1.27 -4.34
CA ALA A 195 7.25 1.60 -3.31
C ALA A 195 6.18 2.57 -3.82
N LEU A 196 6.55 3.42 -4.79
CA LEU A 196 5.66 4.41 -5.43
C LEU A 196 4.96 3.86 -6.69
N LYS A 197 5.38 2.68 -7.17
CA LYS A 197 4.79 2.00 -8.32
C LYS A 197 3.71 1.01 -7.87
N PRO A 198 2.75 0.66 -8.74
CA PRO A 198 1.77 -0.38 -8.47
C PRO A 198 2.40 -1.66 -7.92
N LEU A 199 1.83 -2.21 -6.84
CA LEU A 199 2.25 -3.46 -6.22
C LEU A 199 1.93 -4.67 -7.10
N TYR A 200 0.81 -4.61 -7.81
CA TYR A 200 0.32 -5.64 -8.71
C TYR A 200 0.30 -5.14 -10.15
N ASP A 201 0.14 -6.06 -11.09
CA ASP A 201 -0.05 -5.70 -12.50
C ASP A 201 -1.39 -4.98 -12.70
N GLU A 202 -1.29 -3.67 -12.98
CA GLU A 202 -2.43 -2.81 -13.31
C GLU A 202 -2.64 -2.62 -14.81
N SER A 203 -1.83 -3.26 -15.69
CA SER A 203 -1.91 -3.07 -17.15
C SER A 203 -3.27 -3.46 -17.74
N LYS A 204 -3.97 -4.38 -17.09
CA LYS A 204 -5.34 -4.83 -17.44
C LYS A 204 -6.43 -3.87 -16.96
N PHE A 205 -6.15 -2.99 -15.99
CA PHE A 205 -7.13 -2.06 -15.43
C PHE A 205 -7.14 -0.73 -16.21
N LYS A 206 -7.44 -0.83 -17.51
CA LYS A 206 -7.51 0.32 -18.40
C LYS A 206 -8.68 1.21 -18.04
N ILE A 207 -8.51 2.51 -18.23
CA ILE A 207 -9.54 3.53 -18.00
C ILE A 207 -10.31 3.70 -19.32
N PRO A 208 -11.57 3.26 -19.43
CA PRO A 208 -12.35 3.46 -20.64
C PRO A 208 -12.72 4.93 -20.80
N SER A 209 -12.97 5.35 -22.03
CA SER A 209 -13.48 6.69 -22.32
C SER A 209 -14.89 6.89 -21.78
N LYS A 210 -15.28 8.15 -21.54
CA LYS A 210 -16.63 8.49 -21.08
C LYS A 210 -17.74 7.95 -22.00
N GLU A 211 -17.51 7.95 -23.31
CA GLU A 211 -18.46 7.42 -24.30
C GLU A 211 -18.59 5.89 -24.24
N GLU A 212 -17.50 5.17 -23.98
CA GLU A 212 -17.54 3.72 -23.76
C GLU A 212 -18.28 3.39 -22.46
N LEU A 213 -18.01 4.14 -21.39
CA LEU A 213 -18.70 3.98 -20.10
C LEU A 213 -20.20 4.26 -20.24
N LYS A 214 -20.60 5.28 -20.99
CA LYS A 214 -22.02 5.61 -21.22
C LYS A 214 -22.80 4.51 -21.94
N LYS A 215 -22.12 3.69 -22.77
CA LYS A 215 -22.71 2.55 -23.49
C LYS A 215 -22.70 1.26 -22.68
N SER A 216 -21.66 1.04 -21.87
CA SER A 216 -21.44 -0.21 -21.14
C SER A 216 -22.10 -0.24 -19.77
N LEU A 217 -22.20 0.91 -19.10
CA LEU A 217 -22.78 1.02 -17.76
C LEU A 217 -24.29 1.25 -17.81
N LYS A 218 -24.99 0.73 -16.81
CA LYS A 218 -26.40 1.11 -16.56
C LYS A 218 -26.47 2.61 -16.21
N PRO A 219 -27.62 3.29 -16.44
CA PRO A 219 -27.75 4.72 -16.15
C PRO A 219 -27.30 5.11 -14.73
N ILE A 220 -27.72 4.37 -13.70
CA ILE A 220 -27.31 4.63 -12.31
C ILE A 220 -25.81 4.44 -12.08
N GLN A 221 -25.19 3.44 -12.70
CA GLN A 221 -23.76 3.18 -12.57
C GLN A 221 -22.94 4.30 -13.20
N PHE A 222 -23.38 4.81 -14.36
CA PHE A 222 -22.76 5.97 -15.00
C PHE A 222 -22.91 7.23 -14.14
N SER A 223 -24.13 7.55 -13.69
CA SER A 223 -24.35 8.76 -12.89
C SER A 223 -23.60 8.73 -11.56
N VAL A 224 -23.53 7.59 -10.88
CA VAL A 224 -22.72 7.45 -9.67
C VAL A 224 -21.24 7.67 -9.99
N THR A 225 -20.67 6.88 -10.91
CA THR A 225 -19.22 6.84 -11.11
C THR A 225 -18.66 8.08 -11.82
N GLN A 226 -19.43 8.68 -12.74
CA GLN A 226 -18.97 9.77 -13.61
C GLN A 226 -19.54 11.14 -13.25
N GLU A 227 -20.67 11.18 -12.53
CA GLU A 227 -21.40 12.41 -12.22
C GLU A 227 -21.56 12.65 -10.72
N LYS A 228 -20.89 11.82 -9.89
CA LYS A 228 -20.91 11.89 -8.43
C LYS A 228 -22.32 11.79 -7.82
N ALA A 229 -23.23 11.14 -8.53
CA ALA A 229 -24.54 10.83 -7.97
C ALA A 229 -24.41 9.82 -6.82
N THR A 230 -25.47 9.69 -6.02
CA THR A 230 -25.57 8.70 -4.96
C THR A 230 -26.81 7.85 -5.19
N GLU A 231 -26.66 6.52 -5.20
CA GLU A 231 -27.80 5.61 -5.30
C GLU A 231 -28.69 5.70 -4.05
N ARG A 232 -29.97 5.34 -4.17
CA ARG A 232 -30.89 5.40 -3.03
C ARG A 232 -30.52 4.35 -1.97
N PRO A 233 -30.68 4.65 -0.67
CA PRO A 233 -30.45 3.68 0.40
C PRO A 233 -31.23 2.37 0.17
N PHE A 234 -30.64 1.24 0.55
CA PHE A 234 -31.21 -0.12 0.51
C PHE A 234 -31.60 -0.61 -0.89
N THR A 235 -31.18 0.08 -1.97
CA THR A 235 -31.52 -0.32 -3.34
C THR A 235 -30.47 -1.19 -4.01
N SER A 236 -29.23 -1.20 -3.51
CA SER A 236 -28.17 -2.02 -4.05
C SER A 236 -28.29 -3.47 -3.60
N GLU A 237 -28.04 -4.41 -4.52
CA GLU A 237 -27.89 -5.82 -4.20
C GLU A 237 -26.70 -6.10 -3.26
N TYR A 238 -25.73 -5.19 -3.19
CA TYR A 238 -24.55 -5.34 -2.33
C TYR A 238 -24.71 -4.78 -0.91
N ASP A 239 -25.85 -4.15 -0.59
CA ASP A 239 -26.12 -3.68 0.78
C ASP A 239 -26.20 -4.88 1.74
N LYS A 240 -27.22 -5.73 1.56
CA LYS A 240 -27.42 -6.98 2.31
C LYS A 240 -26.78 -8.17 1.60
N PHE A 241 -25.45 -8.14 1.52
CA PHE A 241 -24.64 -9.15 0.84
C PHE A 241 -23.38 -9.49 1.63
N ASP A 242 -23.08 -10.78 1.77
CA ASP A 242 -22.00 -11.28 2.63
C ASP A 242 -21.21 -12.46 2.02
N ALA A 243 -21.26 -12.63 0.70
CA ALA A 243 -20.49 -13.70 0.05
C ALA A 243 -18.98 -13.38 0.06
N GLU A 244 -18.15 -14.43 0.14
CA GLU A 244 -16.69 -14.30 0.10
C GLU A 244 -16.19 -13.93 -1.30
N GLY A 245 -15.38 -12.87 -1.39
CA GLY A 245 -14.83 -12.39 -2.65
C GLY A 245 -14.28 -10.97 -2.56
N ILE A 246 -14.09 -10.35 -3.72
CA ILE A 246 -13.62 -8.96 -3.81
C ILE A 246 -14.64 -8.09 -4.55
N TYR A 247 -14.65 -6.80 -4.21
CA TYR A 247 -15.38 -5.77 -4.92
C TYR A 247 -14.38 -4.99 -5.78
N VAL A 248 -14.58 -5.05 -7.09
CA VAL A 248 -13.76 -4.32 -8.06
C VAL A 248 -14.50 -3.08 -8.54
N ASP A 249 -13.74 -2.09 -8.99
CA ASP A 249 -14.25 -0.91 -9.70
C ASP A 249 -15.00 -1.38 -10.95
N ILE A 250 -16.28 -1.02 -11.08
CA ILE A 250 -17.08 -1.42 -12.23
C ILE A 250 -16.57 -0.83 -13.56
N THR A 251 -15.80 0.25 -13.50
CA THR A 251 -15.30 0.97 -14.68
C THR A 251 -13.98 0.41 -15.21
N THR A 252 -13.08 -0.03 -14.31
CA THR A 252 -11.72 -0.48 -14.68
C THR A 252 -11.46 -1.95 -14.36
N GLY A 253 -12.27 -2.56 -13.49
CA GLY A 253 -12.04 -3.89 -12.96
C GLY A 253 -10.95 -3.97 -11.89
N LYS A 254 -10.36 -2.85 -11.44
CA LYS A 254 -9.34 -2.85 -10.37
C LYS A 254 -9.96 -3.20 -9.01
N PRO A 255 -9.36 -4.09 -8.19
CA PRO A 255 -9.86 -4.38 -6.84
C PRO A 255 -9.83 -3.16 -5.92
N LEU A 256 -10.96 -2.93 -5.22
CA LEU A 256 -11.15 -1.80 -4.30
C LEU A 256 -11.33 -2.26 -2.86
N PHE A 257 -12.17 -3.26 -2.63
CA PHE A 257 -12.50 -3.77 -1.30
C PHE A 257 -12.52 -5.31 -1.28
N SER A 258 -12.29 -5.87 -0.09
CA SER A 258 -12.44 -7.31 0.19
C SER A 258 -13.71 -7.52 1.01
N SER A 259 -14.40 -8.64 0.80
CA SER A 259 -15.55 -9.04 1.62
C SER A 259 -15.18 -9.17 3.11
N LEU A 260 -13.93 -9.53 3.43
CA LEU A 260 -13.44 -9.63 4.81
C LEU A 260 -13.58 -8.32 5.60
N ASN A 261 -13.55 -7.18 4.90
CA ASN A 261 -13.65 -5.86 5.52
C ASN A 261 -15.06 -5.25 5.38
N LYS A 262 -16.02 -5.99 4.80
CA LYS A 262 -17.41 -5.53 4.67
C LYS A 262 -18.16 -5.78 5.96
N TYR A 263 -19.08 -4.88 6.31
CA TYR A 263 -20.01 -5.06 7.42
C TYR A 263 -21.35 -4.37 7.14
N ASP A 264 -22.37 -4.69 7.94
CA ASP A 264 -23.67 -4.02 7.88
C ASP A 264 -23.67 -2.79 8.79
N ALA A 265 -23.61 -1.61 8.21
CA ALA A 265 -23.68 -0.34 8.94
C ALA A 265 -25.12 0.15 9.18
N GLY A 266 -26.13 -0.51 8.60
CA GLY A 266 -27.53 -0.08 8.69
C GLY A 266 -27.87 1.22 7.94
N CYS A 267 -26.93 1.82 7.21
CA CYS A 267 -27.14 3.07 6.47
C CYS A 267 -27.76 2.87 5.08
N GLY A 268 -27.83 1.64 4.58
CA GLY A 268 -28.41 1.29 3.27
C GLY A 268 -27.45 1.35 2.10
N TRP A 269 -26.14 1.43 2.36
CA TRP A 269 -25.10 1.27 1.34
C TRP A 269 -24.03 0.26 1.81
N PRO A 270 -23.41 -0.48 0.87
CA PRO A 270 -22.23 -1.28 1.15
C PRO A 270 -21.20 -0.51 1.97
N SER A 271 -20.86 -1.06 3.14
CA SER A 271 -19.96 -0.41 4.09
C SER A 271 -18.74 -1.29 4.36
N PHE A 272 -17.56 -0.67 4.33
CA PHE A 272 -16.28 -1.34 4.57
C PHE A 272 -15.47 -0.62 5.64
N THR A 273 -14.61 -1.35 6.34
CA THR A 273 -13.71 -0.79 7.37
C THR A 273 -12.42 -0.23 6.77
N LYS A 274 -11.96 -0.81 5.65
CA LYS A 274 -10.74 -0.39 4.93
C LYS A 274 -10.74 -0.82 3.47
N ALA A 275 -9.90 -0.17 2.67
CA ALA A 275 -9.59 -0.58 1.31
C ALA A 275 -8.84 -1.93 1.27
N ILE A 276 -8.90 -2.61 0.12
CA ILE A 276 -8.14 -3.85 -0.11
C ILE A 276 -6.63 -3.62 -0.13
N THR A 277 -6.19 -2.49 -0.70
CA THR A 277 -4.79 -2.04 -0.68
C THR A 277 -4.71 -0.52 -0.47
N THR A 278 -3.55 -0.04 -0.02
CA THR A 278 -3.25 1.40 0.09
C THR A 278 -3.25 2.12 -1.26
N GLN A 279 -3.16 1.36 -2.36
CA GLN A 279 -3.09 1.86 -3.72
C GLN A 279 -4.45 1.85 -4.45
N ALA A 280 -5.54 1.43 -3.79
CA ALA A 280 -6.86 1.31 -4.40
C ALA A 280 -7.62 2.65 -4.49
N LEU A 281 -7.52 3.49 -3.45
CA LEU A 281 -8.38 4.66 -3.26
C LEU A 281 -7.60 5.98 -3.24
N GLN A 282 -8.30 7.06 -3.56
CA GLN A 282 -7.87 8.43 -3.32
C GLN A 282 -9.00 9.20 -2.63
N TYR A 283 -8.61 10.23 -1.86
CA TYR A 283 -9.51 10.98 -0.99
C TYR A 283 -9.53 12.45 -1.42
N LEU A 284 -10.71 13.04 -1.51
CA LEU A 284 -10.92 14.45 -1.86
C LEU A 284 -11.79 15.13 -0.80
N GLU A 285 -11.53 16.41 -0.54
CA GLU A 285 -12.43 17.22 0.29
C GLU A 285 -13.73 17.48 -0.48
N ASP A 286 -14.88 17.20 0.15
CA ASP A 286 -16.20 17.45 -0.42
C ASP A 286 -17.01 18.39 0.49
N LYS A 287 -17.35 19.56 -0.06
CA LYS A 287 -18.16 20.62 0.60
C LYS A 287 -19.60 20.68 0.08
N SER A 288 -20.01 19.71 -0.73
CA SER A 288 -21.34 19.65 -1.32
C SER A 288 -22.42 19.51 -0.25
N HIS A 289 -23.62 20.00 -0.54
CA HIS A 289 -24.78 19.95 0.36
C HIS A 289 -24.57 20.64 1.73
N GLY A 290 -23.61 21.57 1.82
CA GLY A 290 -23.36 22.33 3.06
C GLY A 290 -22.70 21.52 4.19
N MET A 291 -22.13 20.35 3.87
CA MET A 291 -21.41 19.49 4.81
C MET A 291 -19.93 19.45 4.45
N THR A 292 -19.06 19.19 5.43
CA THR A 292 -17.65 18.84 5.17
C THR A 292 -17.51 17.32 5.26
N ARG A 293 -17.22 16.67 4.14
CA ARG A 293 -17.04 15.21 4.04
C ARG A 293 -15.76 14.88 3.29
N THR A 294 -15.35 13.62 3.37
CA THR A 294 -14.25 13.09 2.55
C THR A 294 -14.84 12.21 1.46
N GLU A 295 -14.78 12.65 0.21
CA GLU A 295 -15.12 11.85 -0.96
C GLU A 295 -14.06 10.77 -1.18
N VAL A 296 -14.53 9.58 -1.55
CA VAL A 296 -13.70 8.43 -1.92
C VAL A 296 -13.84 8.20 -3.42
N ILE A 297 -12.70 8.19 -4.13
CA ILE A 297 -12.62 7.88 -5.56
C ILE A 297 -11.67 6.71 -5.81
N SER A 298 -11.84 5.99 -6.93
CA SER A 298 -10.87 4.98 -7.34
C SER A 298 -9.58 5.64 -7.81
N LYS A 299 -8.42 5.18 -7.32
CA LYS A 299 -7.12 5.82 -7.60
C LYS A 299 -6.72 5.71 -9.08
N THR A 300 -7.08 4.60 -9.73
CA THR A 300 -6.73 4.36 -11.14
C THR A 300 -7.77 4.96 -12.08
N GLY A 301 -9.06 4.68 -11.88
CA GLY A 301 -10.13 5.12 -12.78
C GLY A 301 -10.60 6.55 -12.56
N GLY A 302 -10.42 7.10 -11.35
CA GLY A 302 -10.98 8.40 -10.97
C GLY A 302 -12.49 8.37 -10.75
N ALA A 303 -13.12 7.19 -10.75
CA ALA A 303 -14.56 7.04 -10.57
C ALA A 303 -14.97 7.43 -9.15
N HIS A 304 -16.07 8.16 -9.01
CA HIS A 304 -16.70 8.41 -7.72
C HIS A 304 -17.23 7.09 -7.15
N LEU A 305 -16.90 6.82 -5.88
CA LEU A 305 -17.33 5.61 -5.18
C LEU A 305 -18.32 5.95 -4.06
N GLY A 306 -18.05 7.00 -3.29
CA GLY A 306 -18.87 7.41 -2.16
C GLY A 306 -18.08 8.27 -1.18
N HIS A 307 -18.24 8.02 0.11
CA HIS A 307 -17.63 8.82 1.18
C HIS A 307 -17.06 7.94 2.30
N VAL A 308 -16.10 8.47 3.04
CA VAL A 308 -15.56 7.84 4.24
C VAL A 308 -15.86 8.70 5.47
N PHE A 309 -16.27 8.02 6.54
CA PHE A 309 -16.65 8.60 7.83
C PHE A 309 -15.84 7.95 8.96
N ASP A 310 -15.84 8.58 10.14
CA ASP A 310 -15.12 8.17 11.36
C ASP A 310 -16.04 7.52 12.41
N ASP A 311 -17.21 7.05 11.98
CA ASP A 311 -18.24 6.39 12.80
C ASP A 311 -18.29 4.87 12.57
N GLY A 312 -17.20 4.28 12.09
CA GLY A 312 -17.08 2.83 11.88
C GLY A 312 -16.80 2.04 13.16
N PRO A 313 -16.77 0.69 13.08
CA PRO A 313 -16.42 -0.18 14.19
C PRO A 313 -15.03 0.17 14.74
N ALA A 314 -14.97 0.54 16.03
CA ALA A 314 -13.74 1.00 16.66
C ALA A 314 -12.66 -0.08 16.71
N ASP A 315 -13.06 -1.35 16.85
CA ASP A 315 -12.20 -2.53 16.83
C ASP A 315 -11.63 -2.85 15.44
N ALA A 316 -12.15 -2.21 14.38
CA ALA A 316 -11.64 -2.29 13.01
C ALA A 316 -10.97 -0.99 12.55
N GLY A 317 -10.68 -0.07 13.47
CA GLY A 317 -10.02 1.20 13.21
C GLY A 317 -10.94 2.41 13.13
N GLY A 318 -12.26 2.24 13.28
CA GLY A 318 -13.22 3.35 13.38
C GLY A 318 -13.60 4.03 12.07
N LEU A 319 -13.14 3.53 10.92
CA LEU A 319 -13.51 4.09 9.61
C LEU A 319 -14.69 3.34 9.00
N ARG A 320 -15.58 4.10 8.35
CA ARG A 320 -16.69 3.58 7.55
C ARG A 320 -16.62 4.12 6.13
N TYR A 321 -16.21 3.26 5.21
CA TYR A 321 -16.26 3.51 3.78
C TYR A 321 -17.66 3.19 3.26
N CYS A 322 -18.48 4.21 3.08
CA CYS A 322 -19.86 4.12 2.59
C CYS A 322 -19.86 4.25 1.07
N ILE A 323 -19.99 3.12 0.36
CA ILE A 323 -19.73 3.03 -1.07
C ILE A 323 -21.01 2.68 -1.81
N ASN A 324 -21.29 3.37 -2.90
CA ASN A 324 -22.39 3.02 -3.81
C ASN A 324 -22.11 1.65 -4.42
N GLY A 325 -23.02 0.69 -4.27
CA GLY A 325 -22.89 -0.61 -4.91
C GLY A 325 -22.97 -0.52 -6.43
N ALA A 326 -23.64 0.48 -7.00
CA ALA A 326 -23.60 0.80 -8.43
C ALA A 326 -22.18 1.13 -8.97
N ALA A 327 -21.22 1.48 -8.10
CA ALA A 327 -19.82 1.68 -8.51
C ALA A 327 -18.98 0.39 -8.44
N LEU A 328 -19.56 -0.70 -7.96
CA LEU A 328 -18.84 -1.94 -7.68
C LEU A 328 -19.33 -3.08 -8.58
N ARG A 329 -18.41 -4.01 -8.87
CA ARG A 329 -18.73 -5.36 -9.37
C ARG A 329 -18.14 -6.37 -8.39
N PHE A 330 -18.95 -7.28 -7.90
CA PHE A 330 -18.47 -8.35 -7.03
C PHE A 330 -17.89 -9.51 -7.85
N ILE A 331 -16.77 -10.06 -7.38
CA ILE A 331 -16.14 -11.26 -7.92
C ILE A 331 -16.04 -12.30 -6.81
N PRO A 332 -16.82 -13.40 -6.90
CA PRO A 332 -16.77 -14.50 -5.94
C PRO A 332 -15.37 -15.11 -5.80
N TYR A 333 -15.02 -15.52 -4.58
CA TYR A 333 -13.70 -16.09 -4.26
C TYR A 333 -13.31 -17.27 -5.17
N ASP A 334 -14.25 -18.17 -5.47
CA ASP A 334 -14.07 -19.34 -6.34
C ASP A 334 -13.81 -18.99 -7.81
N LYS A 335 -14.11 -17.76 -8.23
CA LYS A 335 -13.87 -17.24 -9.58
C LYS A 335 -12.68 -16.31 -9.67
N MET A 336 -12.17 -15.80 -8.54
CA MET A 336 -11.08 -14.82 -8.52
C MET A 336 -9.86 -15.29 -9.32
N GLU A 337 -9.36 -16.50 -9.10
CA GLU A 337 -8.17 -16.99 -9.80
C GLU A 337 -8.41 -17.14 -11.31
N LYS A 338 -9.57 -17.72 -11.70
CA LYS A 338 -9.96 -17.91 -13.10
C LYS A 338 -10.15 -16.58 -13.85
N GLU A 339 -10.58 -15.55 -13.15
CA GLU A 339 -10.77 -14.20 -13.71
C GLU A 339 -9.49 -13.34 -13.61
N GLY A 340 -8.36 -13.91 -13.18
CA GLY A 340 -7.07 -13.22 -13.14
C GLY A 340 -6.85 -12.34 -11.90
N TYR A 341 -7.57 -12.60 -10.81
CA TYR A 341 -7.46 -11.93 -9.52
C TYR A 341 -6.78 -12.81 -8.45
N GLY A 342 -6.03 -13.84 -8.85
CA GLY A 342 -5.34 -14.78 -7.95
C GLY A 342 -4.39 -14.09 -6.95
N ASP A 343 -3.77 -12.97 -7.34
CA ASP A 343 -2.90 -12.17 -6.46
C ASP A 343 -3.62 -11.60 -5.23
N TYR A 344 -4.96 -11.50 -5.29
CA TYR A 344 -5.75 -10.88 -4.24
C TYR A 344 -6.42 -11.88 -3.29
N LEU A 345 -6.23 -13.19 -3.48
CA LEU A 345 -6.83 -14.23 -2.64
C LEU A 345 -6.50 -14.08 -1.14
N PRO A 346 -5.26 -13.71 -0.72
CA PRO A 346 -4.95 -13.55 0.70
C PRO A 346 -5.75 -12.44 1.39
N TYR A 347 -6.23 -11.43 0.66
CA TYR A 347 -7.04 -10.36 1.24
C TYR A 347 -8.47 -10.80 1.60
N VAL A 348 -8.94 -11.93 1.04
CA VAL A 348 -10.24 -12.53 1.35
C VAL A 348 -10.08 -13.62 2.39
N LYS A 349 -9.09 -14.51 2.21
CA LYS A 349 -8.78 -15.61 3.13
C LYS A 349 -7.34 -15.50 3.64
N PRO A 350 -7.07 -14.69 4.68
CA PRO A 350 -5.71 -14.46 5.17
C PRO A 350 -5.07 -15.73 5.75
N ALA A 351 -5.87 -16.60 6.38
CA ALA A 351 -5.48 -17.93 6.84
C ALA A 351 -6.06 -19.06 5.95
N GLY A 352 -6.14 -18.82 4.63
CA GLY A 352 -6.67 -19.77 3.67
C GLY A 352 -5.80 -21.02 3.44
N ASN A 353 -6.39 -22.06 2.85
CA ASN A 353 -5.66 -23.23 2.39
C ASN A 353 -5.11 -22.96 0.99
N PHE A 354 -3.82 -22.61 0.91
CA PHE A 354 -3.10 -22.43 -0.34
C PHE A 354 -2.24 -23.65 -0.64
#